data_AF-A0A317XH37-F1
#
_entry.id   AF-A0A317XH37-F1
#
_cell.length_a   1.000
_cell.length_b   1.000
_cell.length_c   1.000
_cell.angle_alpha   90.00
_cell.angle_beta   90.00
_cell.angle_gamma   90.00
#
_symmetry.space_group_name_H-M   'P 1'
#
loop_
_entity.id
_entity.type
_entity.pdbx_description
1 polymer ?
#
loop_
_entity_poly.entity_id
_entity_poly.type
_entity_poly.pdbx_seq_one_letter_code
_entity_poly.pdbx_strand_id
1 'polypeptide(L)'
;MSSAIAPNSDVLVGTSLQAPPVVSGLQPPMFCISRNKKPDMHCPWPLTTRIRVKTVGAVPRNVRAALEDTLREWQDRYKTNTLYVDWVNEAESSHVRIAIGPGPSWCAVGTTAETIPASEPTAYLGLRGWQSRGHIWKKEQLYRAVRHMWGHIFGLDHACRKESFQYKSDLILTYCAEAGLSVDQSMAFQGTGVAAMVNSDSVMHYDRPAGLFIPPQGSSGNYGGTKIDADSLQQLKYLYPSYRDIACFTMAACDLDGFVVGQKVNNVIRSKYVAVSKTYNICGALSRIDMGLNGDFRLATFATDFQWGKGWRINQGSWSDTELFGANSVWMSFEEGDDRIQAGRLCTVDILKEQQRVQDPSITPGMKLSKRIVFSRPYRIAPKVIAVLNDFAYDKAQNPRMDVYANDIDEKGFTLHFDAEFDTKNYNTMATWVAHASDDPTVRSGRFDFGSGDQSPRTCTFEGAMDARPRYIWHGISGFDLPNHVPLRIQMDIKGWSNRSVDALGWTWERSSSFFKFKGAFVALM
;
A
#
# COMPACT_ATOMS: atom_id res chain seq x y z
N MET A 1 -88.28 11.90 -5.97
CA MET A 1 -87.50 11.17 -4.95
C MET A 1 -86.80 10.00 -5.64
N SER A 2 -85.47 10.01 -5.62
CA SER A 2 -84.57 8.84 -5.65
C SER A 2 -83.30 9.23 -6.41
N SER A 3 -82.21 9.30 -5.65
CA SER A 3 -80.84 9.57 -6.05
C SER A 3 -80.16 8.31 -6.58
N ALA A 4 -79.25 8.45 -7.55
CA ALA A 4 -78.07 7.59 -7.66
C ALA A 4 -76.94 8.34 -8.37
N ILE A 5 -75.75 8.25 -7.77
CA ILE A 5 -74.46 8.82 -8.16
C ILE A 5 -73.72 7.84 -9.08
N ALA A 6 -73.06 8.32 -10.15
CA ALA A 6 -71.90 7.68 -10.80
C ALA A 6 -71.16 8.68 -11.72
N PRO A 7 -69.90 8.43 -12.15
CA PRO A 7 -68.76 9.33 -11.91
C PRO A 7 -68.27 10.15 -13.11
N ASN A 8 -67.61 11.29 -12.81
CA ASN A 8 -66.79 12.03 -13.76
C ASN A 8 -65.55 11.21 -14.14
N SER A 9 -65.37 11.00 -15.45
CA SER A 9 -64.14 10.50 -16.06
C SER A 9 -63.64 11.52 -17.07
N ASP A 10 -62.88 12.51 -16.60
CA ASP A 10 -62.06 13.35 -17.48
C ASP A 10 -60.76 12.60 -17.79
N VAL A 11 -60.77 11.94 -18.95
CA VAL A 11 -59.58 11.43 -19.63
C VAL A 11 -58.87 12.63 -20.26
N LEU A 12 -57.85 13.16 -19.58
CA LEU A 12 -56.84 14.01 -20.22
C LEU A 12 -55.94 13.13 -21.09
N VAL A 13 -56.24 13.14 -22.38
CA VAL A 13 -55.40 12.57 -23.44
C VAL A 13 -54.01 13.20 -23.36
N GLY A 14 -53.00 12.37 -23.15
CA GLY A 14 -51.61 12.76 -23.05
C GLY A 14 -51.11 13.39 -24.35
N THR A 15 -50.69 14.65 -24.26
CA THR A 15 -49.72 15.20 -25.20
C THR A 15 -48.35 14.70 -24.77
N SER A 16 -47.85 13.65 -25.42
CA SER A 16 -46.44 13.28 -25.30
C SER A 16 -45.62 14.47 -25.79
N LEU A 17 -44.87 15.11 -24.90
CA LEU A 17 -43.78 16.01 -25.29
C LEU A 17 -42.79 15.19 -26.12
N GLN A 18 -42.96 15.21 -27.44
CA GLN A 18 -41.93 14.70 -28.35
C GLN A 18 -40.69 15.55 -28.13
N ALA A 19 -39.60 14.89 -27.70
CA ALA A 19 -38.30 15.52 -27.64
C ALA A 19 -37.96 16.07 -29.04
N PRO A 20 -37.48 17.32 -29.15
CA PRO A 20 -37.15 17.91 -30.45
C PRO A 20 -36.10 17.05 -31.17
N PRO A 21 -36.15 16.95 -32.51
CA PRO A 21 -35.26 16.09 -33.27
C PRO A 21 -33.79 16.50 -33.10
N VAL A 22 -32.94 15.49 -32.94
CA VAL A 22 -31.48 15.63 -32.83
C VAL A 22 -30.92 16.03 -34.19
N VAL A 23 -30.47 17.27 -34.33
CA VAL A 23 -29.68 17.69 -35.50
C VAL A 23 -28.21 17.33 -35.24
N SER A 24 -27.66 16.36 -35.97
CA SER A 24 -26.23 16.04 -35.92
C SER A 24 -25.42 17.18 -36.53
N GLY A 25 -24.63 17.91 -35.73
CA GLY A 25 -23.77 18.95 -36.29
C GLY A 25 -23.03 19.85 -35.29
N LEU A 26 -23.46 19.97 -34.04
CA LEU A 26 -22.75 20.76 -33.03
C LEU A 26 -21.85 19.86 -32.17
N GLN A 27 -20.56 19.93 -32.49
CA GLN A 27 -19.50 19.14 -31.87
C GLN A 27 -19.18 19.69 -30.47
N PRO A 28 -18.87 18.83 -29.48
CA PRO A 28 -18.44 19.31 -28.17
C PRO A 28 -17.16 20.17 -28.33
N PRO A 29 -17.06 21.30 -27.61
CA PRO A 29 -15.83 22.09 -27.58
C PRO A 29 -14.67 21.22 -27.07
N MET A 30 -13.45 21.48 -27.58
CA MET A 30 -12.22 20.73 -27.26
C MET A 30 -12.16 20.35 -25.78
N PHE A 31 -11.86 19.07 -25.53
CA PHE A 31 -11.96 18.52 -24.19
C PHE A 31 -10.70 18.70 -23.34
N CYS A 32 -9.56 19.04 -23.95
CA CYS A 32 -8.32 19.26 -23.22
C CYS A 32 -7.38 20.23 -23.94
N ILE A 33 -6.83 21.17 -23.18
CA ILE A 33 -5.75 22.05 -23.62
C ILE A 33 -4.65 21.93 -22.58
N SER A 34 -3.48 21.46 -22.99
CA SER A 34 -2.31 21.48 -22.13
C SER A 34 -1.81 22.92 -22.00
N ARG A 35 -1.73 23.44 -20.77
CA ARG A 35 -1.09 24.74 -20.51
C ARG A 35 0.44 24.68 -20.64
N ASN A 36 1.03 23.47 -20.72
CA ASN A 36 2.48 23.25 -20.68
C ASN A 36 3.02 22.78 -22.03
N LYS A 37 4.11 23.39 -22.49
CA LYS A 37 4.86 23.01 -23.72
C LYS A 37 5.63 21.68 -23.61
N LYS A 38 5.31 20.82 -22.64
CA LYS A 38 6.03 19.57 -22.38
C LYS A 38 5.38 18.41 -23.14
N PRO A 39 6.14 17.38 -23.53
CA PRO A 39 5.59 16.17 -24.13
C PRO A 39 4.61 15.48 -23.17
N ASP A 40 3.63 14.76 -23.74
CA ASP A 40 2.61 14.02 -22.98
C ASP A 40 3.29 13.06 -22.00
N MET A 41 3.07 13.28 -20.71
CA MET A 41 3.68 12.51 -19.63
C MET A 41 2.73 12.40 -18.46
N HIS A 42 2.51 11.17 -18.01
CA HIS A 42 1.75 10.91 -16.80
C HIS A 42 2.31 11.69 -15.60
N CYS A 43 1.41 12.27 -14.82
CA CYS A 43 1.74 13.02 -13.62
C CYS A 43 1.03 12.38 -12.41
N PRO A 44 1.45 11.16 -11.99
CA PRO A 44 0.76 10.43 -10.94
C PRO A 44 0.84 11.15 -9.60
N TRP A 45 -0.17 10.92 -8.76
CA TRP A 45 -0.13 11.26 -7.34
C TRP A 45 0.84 10.32 -6.60
N PRO A 46 1.42 10.76 -5.47
CA PRO A 46 2.06 9.83 -4.54
C PRO A 46 1.11 8.69 -4.16
N LEU A 47 1.64 7.48 -3.94
CA LEU A 47 0.82 6.35 -3.51
C LEU A 47 0.10 6.68 -2.19
N THR A 48 -1.11 6.14 -2.05
CA THR A 48 -2.08 6.39 -0.96
C THR A 48 -2.57 7.82 -0.81
N THR A 49 -2.28 8.70 -1.78
CA THR A 49 -2.87 10.03 -1.80
C THR A 49 -4.39 9.94 -1.70
N ARG A 50 -4.93 10.71 -0.76
CA ARG A 50 -6.37 11.00 -0.68
C ARG A 50 -6.65 12.26 -1.46
N ILE A 51 -7.03 12.11 -2.73
CA ILE A 51 -7.35 13.23 -3.61
C ILE A 51 -8.64 13.88 -3.09
N ARG A 52 -8.49 14.99 -2.36
CA ARG A 52 -9.59 15.85 -1.94
C ARG A 52 -10.13 16.64 -3.14
N VAL A 53 -11.40 16.43 -3.48
CA VAL A 53 -12.08 17.03 -4.63
C VAL A 53 -13.27 17.84 -4.16
N LYS A 54 -13.45 19.05 -4.71
CA LYS A 54 -14.67 19.83 -4.56
C LYS A 54 -15.13 20.44 -5.87
N THR A 55 -16.39 20.83 -5.91
CA THR A 55 -16.95 21.63 -7.00
C THR A 55 -16.92 23.10 -6.63
N VAL A 56 -16.70 23.97 -7.62
CA VAL A 56 -16.69 25.43 -7.43
C VAL A 56 -18.04 25.99 -7.91
N GLY A 57 -18.80 26.59 -7.00
CA GLY A 57 -20.13 27.13 -7.29
C GLY A 57 -21.22 26.06 -7.49
N ALA A 58 -22.37 26.50 -8.02
CA ALA A 58 -23.54 25.66 -8.20
C ALA A 58 -23.37 24.65 -9.35
N VAL A 59 -23.62 23.37 -9.06
CA VAL A 59 -23.51 22.27 -10.03
C VAL A 59 -24.89 21.71 -10.36
N PRO A 60 -25.28 21.62 -11.65
CA PRO A 60 -26.50 20.94 -12.06
C PRO A 60 -26.53 19.47 -11.59
N ARG A 61 -27.69 19.00 -11.10
CA ARG A 61 -27.83 17.65 -10.53
C ARG A 61 -27.37 16.53 -11.46
N ASN A 62 -27.67 16.64 -12.75
CA ASN A 62 -27.24 15.67 -13.76
C ASN A 62 -25.72 15.64 -13.97
N VAL A 63 -25.04 16.79 -13.84
CA VAL A 63 -23.58 16.88 -13.91
C VAL A 63 -22.94 16.34 -12.64
N ARG A 64 -23.52 16.64 -11.47
CA ARG A 64 -23.12 16.05 -10.19
C ARG A 64 -23.19 14.52 -10.23
N ALA A 65 -24.30 13.97 -10.73
CA ALA A 65 -24.48 12.52 -10.90
C ALA A 65 -23.43 11.93 -11.85
N ALA A 66 -23.17 12.57 -12.99
CA ALA A 66 -22.14 12.09 -13.92
C ALA A 66 -20.74 12.07 -13.27
N LEU A 67 -20.38 13.09 -12.48
CA LEU A 67 -19.13 13.14 -11.72
C LEU A 67 -19.00 11.97 -10.74
N GLU A 68 -20.05 11.68 -9.99
CA GLU A 68 -20.05 10.62 -8.98
C GLU A 68 -20.09 9.22 -9.61
N ASP A 69 -20.94 9.00 -10.60
CA ASP A 69 -21.10 7.69 -11.23
C ASP A 69 -19.83 7.25 -11.97
N THR A 70 -19.20 8.18 -12.70
CA THR A 70 -17.97 7.86 -13.44
C THR A 70 -16.75 7.73 -12.53
N LEU A 71 -16.72 8.42 -11.39
CA LEU A 71 -15.73 8.19 -10.35
C LEU A 71 -15.85 6.76 -9.81
N ARG A 72 -17.08 6.34 -9.45
CA ARG A 72 -17.34 4.96 -9.00
C ARG A 72 -16.94 3.95 -10.07
N GLU A 73 -17.25 4.21 -11.34
CA GLU A 73 -16.87 3.33 -12.45
C GLU A 73 -15.33 3.14 -12.54
N TRP A 74 -14.55 4.22 -12.44
CA TRP A 74 -13.09 4.12 -12.39
C TRP A 74 -12.62 3.32 -11.18
N GLN A 75 -13.13 3.61 -9.99
CA GLN A 75 -12.75 2.93 -8.75
C GLN A 75 -13.09 1.43 -8.76
N ASP A 76 -14.29 1.07 -9.24
CA ASP A 76 -14.78 -0.30 -9.32
C ASP A 76 -14.02 -1.15 -10.33
N ARG A 77 -13.54 -0.54 -11.43
CA ARG A 77 -12.77 -1.25 -12.45
C ARG A 77 -11.29 -1.34 -12.12
N TYR A 78 -10.75 -0.33 -11.45
CA TYR A 78 -9.35 -0.29 -11.09
C TYR A 78 -9.04 -1.10 -9.82
N LYS A 79 -9.88 -1.01 -8.79
CA LYS A 79 -9.78 -1.71 -7.50
C LYS A 79 -8.39 -1.62 -6.84
N THR A 80 -7.92 -0.39 -6.60
CA THR A 80 -6.70 -0.15 -5.81
C THR A 80 -6.99 0.23 -4.36
N ASN A 81 -6.02 -0.01 -3.48
CA ASN A 81 -5.92 0.52 -2.13
C ASN A 81 -4.80 1.59 -2.01
N THR A 82 -4.31 2.13 -3.13
CA THR A 82 -3.22 3.12 -3.13
C THR A 82 -3.60 4.44 -3.80
N LEU A 83 -4.88 4.65 -4.10
CA LEU A 83 -5.39 5.96 -4.53
C LEU A 83 -6.83 6.12 -4.08
N TYR A 84 -7.11 7.22 -3.39
CA TYR A 84 -8.44 7.50 -2.84
C TYR A 84 -8.94 8.85 -3.34
N VAL A 85 -10.26 8.99 -3.42
CA VAL A 85 -10.91 10.25 -3.79
C VAL A 85 -11.94 10.59 -2.73
N ASP A 86 -11.81 11.75 -2.12
CA ASP A 86 -12.73 12.26 -1.11
C ASP A 86 -13.42 13.52 -1.63
N TRP A 87 -14.76 13.53 -1.60
CA TRP A 87 -15.51 14.77 -1.76
C TRP A 87 -15.41 15.59 -0.47
N VAL A 88 -15.04 16.85 -0.60
CA VAL A 88 -14.91 17.79 0.53
C VAL A 88 -15.80 19.00 0.35
N ASN A 89 -16.12 19.66 1.46
CA ASN A 89 -16.96 20.85 1.43
C ASN A 89 -16.24 22.05 0.82
N GLU A 90 -17.00 23.08 0.42
CA GLU A 90 -16.46 24.26 -0.26
C GLU A 90 -15.41 25.01 0.58
N ALA A 91 -15.59 25.04 1.91
CA ALA A 91 -14.68 25.68 2.86
C ALA A 91 -13.36 24.92 3.08
N GLU A 92 -13.29 23.63 2.70
CA GLU A 92 -12.11 22.80 2.94
C GLU A 92 -11.04 22.99 1.85
N SER A 93 -9.78 22.77 2.22
CA SER A 93 -8.68 22.66 1.26
C SER A 93 -8.89 21.45 0.36
N SER A 94 -8.69 21.61 -0.94
CA SER A 94 -8.80 20.52 -1.91
C SER A 94 -7.68 20.57 -2.95
N HIS A 95 -7.23 19.39 -3.39
CA HIS A 95 -6.27 19.27 -4.49
C HIS A 95 -6.96 19.57 -5.81
N VAL A 96 -8.18 19.07 -5.99
CA VAL A 96 -8.97 19.23 -7.22
C VAL A 96 -10.17 20.13 -6.98
N ARG A 97 -10.39 21.08 -7.90
CA ARG A 97 -11.45 22.10 -7.86
C ARG A 97 -12.14 22.14 -9.22
N ILE A 98 -13.32 21.52 -9.32
CA ILE A 98 -14.06 21.36 -10.58
C ILE A 98 -15.06 22.50 -10.75
N ALA A 99 -14.80 23.40 -11.69
CA ALA A 99 -15.74 24.44 -12.10
C ALA A 99 -16.55 23.99 -13.33
N ILE A 100 -17.71 24.61 -13.53
CA ILE A 100 -18.62 24.30 -14.64
C ILE A 100 -19.10 25.61 -15.24
N GLY A 101 -19.11 25.71 -16.57
CA GLY A 101 -19.62 26.91 -17.21
C GLY A 101 -19.54 26.88 -18.73
N PRO A 102 -19.78 28.02 -19.40
CA PRO A 102 -19.90 28.12 -20.84
C PRO A 102 -18.54 28.19 -21.54
N GLY A 103 -17.50 27.50 -21.06
CA GLY A 103 -16.14 27.54 -21.65
C GLY A 103 -15.78 26.24 -22.39
N PRO A 104 -14.52 26.11 -22.88
CA PRO A 104 -13.93 24.83 -23.25
C PRO A 104 -13.69 23.95 -22.01
N SER A 105 -13.68 22.63 -22.17
CA SER A 105 -13.32 21.74 -21.07
C SER A 105 -11.80 21.62 -20.94
N TRP A 106 -11.30 21.51 -19.72
CA TRP A 106 -9.88 21.25 -19.45
C TRP A 106 -9.70 20.66 -18.06
N CYS A 107 -8.57 19.99 -17.85
CA CYS A 107 -8.20 19.41 -16.56
C CYS A 107 -6.69 19.45 -16.39
N ALA A 108 -6.22 19.80 -15.19
CA ALA A 108 -4.85 19.52 -14.79
C ALA A 108 -4.62 18.00 -14.73
N VAL A 109 -3.43 17.54 -15.13
CA VAL A 109 -3.05 16.13 -15.10
C VAL A 109 -2.43 15.80 -13.74
N GLY A 110 -3.14 15.03 -12.91
CA GLY A 110 -2.74 14.59 -11.58
C GLY A 110 -2.11 15.69 -10.73
N THR A 111 -0.86 15.49 -10.28
CA THR A 111 -0.16 16.40 -9.36
C THR A 111 0.10 17.81 -9.91
N THR A 112 -0.03 18.02 -11.23
CA THR A 112 0.06 19.38 -11.79
C THR A 112 -1.04 20.31 -11.25
N ALA A 113 -2.13 19.75 -10.71
CA ALA A 113 -3.17 20.51 -10.02
C ALA A 113 -2.64 21.30 -8.80
N GLU A 114 -1.55 20.84 -8.16
CA GLU A 114 -0.94 21.51 -7.01
C GLU A 114 -0.19 22.79 -7.39
N THR A 115 0.13 22.96 -8.68
CA THR A 115 0.77 24.17 -9.19
C THR A 115 -0.23 25.31 -9.46
N ILE A 116 -1.53 25.02 -9.42
CA ILE A 116 -2.59 25.99 -9.70
C ILE A 116 -3.02 26.68 -8.39
N PRO A 117 -3.10 28.02 -8.35
CA PRO A 117 -3.52 28.76 -7.15
C PRO A 117 -4.82 28.22 -6.55
N ALA A 118 -4.91 28.19 -5.21
CA ALA A 118 -6.07 27.64 -4.50
C ALA A 118 -7.40 28.36 -4.81
N SER A 119 -7.32 29.62 -5.26
CA SER A 119 -8.47 30.44 -5.70
C SER A 119 -8.98 30.09 -7.09
N GLU A 120 -8.23 29.35 -7.89
CA GLU A 120 -8.57 29.01 -9.27
C GLU A 120 -9.03 27.54 -9.38
N PRO A 121 -9.96 27.22 -10.29
CA PRO A 121 -10.29 25.82 -10.58
C PRO A 121 -9.06 25.06 -11.08
N THR A 122 -9.01 23.74 -10.87
CA THR A 122 -7.98 22.85 -11.45
C THR A 122 -8.54 21.98 -12.58
N ALA A 123 -9.86 21.95 -12.69
CA ALA A 123 -10.58 21.34 -13.79
C ALA A 123 -11.80 22.19 -14.09
N TYR A 124 -12.17 22.23 -15.37
CA TYR A 124 -13.31 23.00 -15.83
C TYR A 124 -14.08 22.15 -16.83
N LEU A 125 -15.35 21.89 -16.52
CA LEU A 125 -16.25 21.21 -17.44
C LEU A 125 -17.00 22.27 -18.25
N GLY A 126 -16.52 22.45 -19.47
CA GLY A 126 -17.03 23.39 -20.44
C GLY A 126 -18.28 22.85 -21.13
N LEU A 127 -19.42 23.51 -20.90
CA LEU A 127 -20.71 23.17 -21.49
C LEU A 127 -21.15 24.19 -22.56
N ARG A 128 -20.23 25.00 -23.12
CA ARG A 128 -20.60 25.95 -24.20
C ARG A 128 -21.16 25.19 -25.40
N GLY A 129 -22.31 25.65 -25.91
CA GLY A 129 -23.14 24.95 -26.89
C GLY A 129 -24.48 24.43 -26.32
N TRP A 130 -24.60 24.37 -24.98
CA TRP A 130 -25.78 23.86 -24.26
C TRP A 130 -26.96 24.85 -24.19
N GLN A 131 -26.70 26.16 -24.12
CA GLN A 131 -27.76 27.16 -23.94
C GLN A 131 -28.20 27.90 -25.21
N SER A 132 -27.35 28.03 -26.24
CA SER A 132 -27.64 28.94 -27.35
C SER A 132 -28.48 28.35 -28.48
N ARG A 133 -28.71 27.02 -28.53
CA ARG A 133 -29.36 26.36 -29.68
C ARG A 133 -30.27 25.16 -29.36
N GLY A 134 -30.74 24.99 -28.12
CA GLY A 134 -31.72 23.96 -27.78
C GLY A 134 -31.22 22.51 -27.82
N HIS A 135 -29.90 22.29 -27.77
CA HIS A 135 -29.29 20.96 -27.82
C HIS A 135 -28.91 20.47 -26.42
N ILE A 136 -29.54 19.37 -25.98
CA ILE A 136 -29.20 18.67 -24.74
C ILE A 136 -28.04 17.70 -25.06
N TRP A 137 -26.95 17.74 -24.29
CA TRP A 137 -25.96 16.66 -24.31
C TRP A 137 -26.72 15.35 -24.09
N LYS A 138 -26.62 14.41 -25.03
CA LYS A 138 -27.03 13.04 -24.74
C LYS A 138 -26.27 12.58 -23.51
N LYS A 139 -26.94 11.88 -22.59
CA LYS A 139 -26.37 11.42 -21.33
C LYS A 139 -25.00 10.75 -21.54
N GLU A 140 -24.85 9.98 -22.62
CA GLU A 140 -23.60 9.29 -22.95
C GLU A 140 -22.42 10.24 -23.16
N GLN A 141 -22.65 11.39 -23.80
CA GLN A 141 -21.59 12.36 -24.09
C GLN A 141 -21.10 13.02 -22.79
N LEU A 142 -22.01 13.37 -21.88
CA LEU A 142 -21.65 13.99 -20.61
C LEU A 142 -20.80 13.01 -19.78
N TYR A 143 -21.22 11.75 -19.73
CA TYR A 143 -20.46 10.72 -19.03
C TYR A 143 -19.10 10.47 -19.69
N ARG A 144 -19.00 10.47 -21.03
CA ARG A 144 -17.71 10.37 -21.73
C ARG A 144 -16.75 11.47 -21.30
N ALA A 145 -17.21 12.72 -21.39
CA ALA A 145 -16.48 13.91 -20.98
C ALA A 145 -15.97 13.78 -19.54
N VAL A 146 -16.85 13.41 -18.62
CA VAL A 146 -16.49 13.30 -17.21
C VAL A 146 -15.54 12.12 -16.95
N ARG A 147 -15.69 10.98 -17.65
CA ARG A 147 -14.73 9.86 -17.57
C ARG A 147 -13.32 10.28 -17.99
N HIS A 148 -13.21 11.03 -19.09
CA HIS A 148 -11.93 11.55 -19.59
C HIS A 148 -11.28 12.49 -18.57
N MET A 149 -12.06 13.43 -18.02
CA MET A 149 -11.59 14.34 -16.96
C MET A 149 -11.09 13.57 -15.74
N TRP A 150 -11.79 12.51 -15.29
CA TRP A 150 -11.30 11.67 -14.20
C TRP A 150 -9.97 10.97 -14.50
N GLY A 151 -9.76 10.52 -15.75
CA GLY A 151 -8.47 9.98 -16.16
C GLY A 151 -7.33 10.99 -15.95
N HIS A 152 -7.54 12.24 -16.36
CA HIS A 152 -6.59 13.32 -16.09
C HIS A 152 -6.44 13.64 -14.59
N ILE A 153 -7.54 13.67 -13.82
CA ILE A 153 -7.47 13.83 -12.37
C ILE A 153 -6.61 12.73 -11.75
N PHE A 154 -6.68 11.50 -12.25
CA PHE A 154 -5.81 10.40 -11.83
C PHE A 154 -4.39 10.45 -12.41
N GLY A 155 -4.03 11.47 -13.20
CA GLY A 155 -2.69 11.64 -13.75
C GLY A 155 -2.43 10.90 -15.07
N LEU A 156 -3.46 10.33 -15.71
CA LEU A 156 -3.35 9.82 -17.07
C LEU A 156 -3.24 10.99 -18.05
N ASP A 157 -2.37 10.88 -19.04
CA ASP A 157 -2.31 11.81 -20.16
C ASP A 157 -3.08 11.23 -21.36
N HIS A 158 -2.99 11.84 -22.54
CA HIS A 158 -3.72 11.41 -23.71
C HIS A 158 -3.20 10.09 -24.29
N ALA A 159 -4.12 9.26 -24.78
CA ALA A 159 -3.80 8.05 -25.52
C ALA A 159 -3.16 8.38 -26.88
N CYS A 160 -2.23 7.52 -27.30
CA CYS A 160 -1.49 7.66 -28.54
C CYS A 160 -2.38 7.46 -29.78
N ARG A 161 -2.30 8.41 -30.72
CA ARG A 161 -2.81 8.24 -32.09
C ARG A 161 -1.68 8.41 -33.09
N LYS A 162 -1.45 7.38 -33.91
CA LYS A 162 -0.46 7.39 -34.99
C LYS A 162 -0.88 8.21 -36.22
N GLU A 163 -2.13 8.68 -36.27
CA GLU A 163 -2.67 9.44 -37.38
C GLU A 163 -2.17 10.89 -37.36
N SER A 164 -1.51 11.32 -38.43
CA SER A 164 -1.22 12.73 -38.71
C SER A 164 -2.52 13.52 -38.87
N PHE A 165 -2.59 14.69 -38.27
CA PHE A 165 -3.73 15.60 -38.39
C PHE A 165 -3.26 17.03 -38.64
N GLN A 166 -4.13 17.85 -39.23
CA GLN A 166 -3.87 19.25 -39.49
C GLN A 166 -5.05 20.10 -39.01
N TYR A 167 -4.76 21.17 -38.28
CA TYR A 167 -5.77 22.16 -37.90
C TYR A 167 -6.17 23.03 -39.08
N LYS A 168 -7.43 23.47 -39.11
CA LYS A 168 -7.88 24.59 -39.94
C LYS A 168 -7.45 25.88 -39.25
N SER A 169 -6.29 26.40 -39.64
CA SER A 169 -5.59 27.51 -38.96
C SER A 169 -6.50 28.68 -38.57
N ASP A 170 -7.34 29.18 -39.48
CA ASP A 170 -8.20 30.35 -39.19
C ASP A 170 -9.29 30.06 -38.15
N LEU A 171 -9.82 28.83 -38.16
CA LEU A 171 -10.88 28.44 -37.23
C LEU A 171 -10.33 28.14 -35.83
N ILE A 172 -9.14 27.53 -35.74
CA ILE A 172 -8.51 27.29 -34.44
C ILE A 172 -8.05 28.62 -33.82
N LEU A 173 -7.54 29.57 -34.62
CA LEU A 173 -7.21 30.93 -34.17
C LEU A 173 -8.45 31.64 -33.59
N THR A 174 -9.55 31.64 -34.35
CA THR A 174 -10.82 32.25 -33.93
C THR A 174 -11.34 31.61 -32.64
N TYR A 175 -11.33 30.28 -32.58
CA TYR A 175 -11.75 29.54 -31.39
C TYR A 175 -10.89 29.86 -30.16
N CYS A 176 -9.57 29.90 -30.30
CA CYS A 176 -8.66 30.25 -29.21
C CYS A 176 -8.95 31.67 -28.69
N ALA A 177 -9.14 32.63 -29.59
CA ALA A 177 -9.46 34.01 -29.23
C ALA A 177 -10.80 34.10 -28.46
N GLU A 178 -11.86 33.44 -28.94
CA GLU A 178 -13.17 33.42 -28.29
C GLU A 178 -13.19 32.74 -26.91
N ALA A 179 -12.24 31.84 -26.68
CA ALA A 179 -12.07 31.11 -25.43
C ALA A 179 -11.00 31.70 -24.51
N GLY A 180 -10.34 32.80 -24.92
CA GLY A 180 -9.27 33.45 -24.13
C GLY A 180 -8.01 32.59 -23.98
N LEU A 181 -7.70 31.78 -25.01
CA LEU A 181 -6.57 30.85 -25.03
C LEU A 181 -5.47 31.38 -25.96
N SER A 182 -4.21 31.07 -25.65
CA SER A 182 -3.13 31.34 -26.60
C SER A 182 -3.09 30.26 -27.69
N VAL A 183 -2.88 30.70 -28.92
CA VAL A 183 -2.76 29.84 -30.11
C VAL A 183 -1.60 28.87 -29.95
N ASP A 184 -0.48 29.33 -29.41
CA ASP A 184 0.69 28.49 -29.13
C ASP A 184 0.36 27.37 -28.14
N GLN A 185 -0.50 27.58 -27.14
CA GLN A 185 -0.92 26.52 -26.21
C GLN A 185 -1.84 25.49 -26.86
N SER A 186 -2.67 25.91 -27.83
CA SER A 186 -3.58 25.00 -28.55
C SER A 186 -2.91 24.28 -29.72
N MET A 187 -1.86 24.87 -30.31
CA MET A 187 -1.14 24.36 -31.49
C MET A 187 0.18 23.64 -31.13
N ALA A 188 0.77 23.89 -29.96
CA ALA A 188 1.96 23.16 -29.48
C ALA A 188 1.68 21.67 -29.21
N PHE A 189 0.41 21.28 -29.21
CA PHE A 189 0.00 19.89 -29.08
C PHE A 189 0.22 19.13 -30.40
N GLN A 190 1.47 18.73 -30.66
CA GLN A 190 1.80 17.72 -31.67
C GLN A 190 1.64 16.29 -31.13
N GLY A 191 1.11 16.17 -29.90
CA GLY A 191 1.12 15.00 -29.03
C GLY A 191 0.86 13.71 -29.77
N THR A 192 1.89 12.89 -29.88
CA THR A 192 1.73 11.50 -30.30
C THR A 192 0.96 10.70 -29.25
N GLY A 193 0.59 11.29 -28.10
CA GLY A 193 0.04 10.62 -26.92
C GLY A 193 1.06 9.69 -26.27
N VAL A 194 0.67 9.07 -25.16
CA VAL A 194 1.53 8.12 -24.45
C VAL A 194 1.50 6.78 -25.16
N ALA A 195 2.67 6.29 -25.58
CA ALA A 195 2.82 5.05 -26.34
C ALA A 195 2.30 3.79 -25.62
N ALA A 196 2.13 3.84 -24.29
CA ALA A 196 1.56 2.77 -23.49
C ALA A 196 0.03 2.65 -23.61
N MET A 197 -0.65 3.68 -24.15
CA MET A 197 -2.10 3.68 -24.37
C MET A 197 -2.39 3.83 -25.86
N VAL A 198 -2.57 2.73 -26.59
CA VAL A 198 -2.70 2.72 -28.07
C VAL A 198 -4.08 2.27 -28.54
N ASN A 199 -4.96 1.85 -27.62
CA ASN A 199 -6.31 1.45 -27.93
C ASN A 199 -7.07 2.55 -28.68
N SER A 200 -7.56 2.27 -29.89
CA SER A 200 -8.25 3.21 -30.77
C SER A 200 -9.55 3.78 -30.17
N ASP A 201 -10.15 3.06 -29.23
CA ASP A 201 -11.39 3.42 -28.53
C ASP A 201 -11.12 3.96 -27.12
N SER A 202 -9.88 4.38 -26.83
CA SER A 202 -9.57 4.94 -25.51
C SER A 202 -10.42 6.16 -25.18
N VAL A 203 -10.95 6.21 -23.96
CA VAL A 203 -11.60 7.42 -23.44
C VAL A 203 -10.62 8.57 -23.30
N MET A 204 -9.32 8.28 -23.17
CA MET A 204 -8.24 9.26 -23.02
C MET A 204 -7.73 9.82 -24.36
N HIS A 205 -8.36 9.48 -25.48
CA HIS A 205 -8.03 10.10 -26.75
C HIS A 205 -8.35 11.59 -26.75
N TYR A 206 -7.48 12.34 -27.41
CA TYR A 206 -7.71 13.75 -27.70
C TYR A 206 -8.88 13.91 -28.69
N ASP A 207 -9.88 14.71 -28.34
CA ASP A 207 -11.02 15.00 -29.22
C ASP A 207 -10.59 15.89 -30.40
N ARG A 208 -10.86 15.44 -31.64
CA ARG A 208 -10.56 16.13 -32.90
C ARG A 208 -11.85 16.48 -33.65
N PRO A 209 -12.56 17.55 -33.25
CA PRO A 209 -13.80 18.00 -33.89
C PRO A 209 -13.60 18.33 -35.38
N ALA A 210 -14.30 17.66 -36.30
CA ALA A 210 -14.32 17.97 -37.75
C ALA A 210 -14.48 19.46 -38.12
N GLY A 211 -15.09 20.27 -37.26
CA GLY A 211 -15.17 21.73 -37.44
C GLY A 211 -13.80 22.40 -37.46
N LEU A 212 -12.85 21.95 -36.62
CA LEU A 212 -11.53 22.56 -36.41
C LEU A 212 -10.39 21.80 -37.10
N PHE A 213 -10.62 20.57 -37.55
CA PHE A 213 -9.60 19.69 -38.11
C PHE A 213 -9.87 19.39 -39.58
N ILE A 214 -8.80 19.19 -40.34
CA ILE A 214 -8.84 18.61 -41.68
C ILE A 214 -8.76 17.08 -41.50
N PRO A 215 -9.88 16.35 -41.62
CA PRO A 215 -9.86 14.90 -41.51
C PRO A 215 -9.09 14.27 -42.68
N PRO A 216 -8.40 13.13 -42.49
CA PRO A 216 -8.01 12.26 -43.59
C PRO A 216 -9.21 11.96 -44.50
N GLN A 217 -9.00 11.88 -45.83
CA GLN A 217 -10.08 11.64 -46.80
C GLN A 217 -10.98 10.47 -46.35
N GLY A 218 -12.29 10.74 -46.23
CA GLY A 218 -13.30 9.74 -45.85
C GLY A 218 -13.61 9.61 -44.36
N SER A 219 -12.97 10.40 -43.47
CA SER A 219 -13.28 10.38 -42.03
C SER A 219 -14.19 11.53 -41.59
N SER A 220 -15.13 11.22 -40.69
CA SER A 220 -15.88 12.21 -39.90
C SER A 220 -15.16 12.38 -38.56
N GLY A 221 -15.23 13.56 -37.93
CA GLY A 221 -14.38 13.94 -36.78
C GLY A 221 -14.17 12.85 -35.73
N ASN A 222 -12.96 12.74 -35.21
CA ASN A 222 -12.55 11.66 -34.31
C ASN A 222 -12.71 12.09 -32.85
N TYR A 223 -13.48 11.33 -32.09
CA TYR A 223 -13.65 11.54 -30.65
C TYR A 223 -13.02 10.41 -29.84
N GLY A 224 -12.73 10.68 -28.58
CA GLY A 224 -12.42 9.61 -27.64
C GLY A 224 -13.59 8.64 -27.44
N GLY A 225 -13.24 7.42 -27.02
CA GLY A 225 -14.22 6.38 -26.75
C GLY A 225 -15.12 6.73 -25.57
N THR A 226 -16.29 6.08 -25.49
CA THR A 226 -17.32 6.40 -24.48
C THR A 226 -17.15 5.66 -23.17
N LYS A 227 -16.21 4.70 -23.10
CA LYS A 227 -15.97 3.80 -21.97
C LYS A 227 -14.51 3.81 -21.60
N ILE A 228 -14.21 3.55 -20.33
CA ILE A 228 -12.84 3.34 -19.86
C ILE A 228 -12.26 2.11 -20.60
N ASP A 229 -11.14 2.25 -21.29
CA ASP A 229 -10.53 1.15 -22.04
C ASP A 229 -9.53 0.35 -21.19
N ALA A 230 -9.07 -0.79 -21.71
CA ALA A 230 -8.17 -1.68 -21.01
C ALA A 230 -6.76 -1.08 -20.82
N ASP A 231 -6.26 -0.32 -21.79
CA ASP A 231 -4.92 0.27 -21.73
C ASP A 231 -4.89 1.37 -20.67
N SER A 232 -5.92 2.22 -20.61
CA SER A 232 -6.06 3.22 -19.55
C SER A 232 -6.08 2.59 -18.15
N LEU A 233 -6.79 1.46 -17.98
CA LEU A 233 -6.80 0.73 -16.70
C LEU A 233 -5.46 0.07 -16.38
N GLN A 234 -4.79 -0.50 -17.37
CA GLN A 234 -3.47 -1.11 -17.19
C GLN A 234 -2.43 -0.05 -16.83
N GLN A 235 -2.48 1.11 -17.48
CA GLN A 235 -1.61 2.23 -17.16
C GLN A 235 -1.88 2.77 -15.77
N LEU A 236 -3.16 2.86 -15.36
CA LEU A 236 -3.51 3.25 -14.00
C LEU A 236 -2.99 2.22 -12.97
N LYS A 237 -3.08 0.92 -13.26
CA LYS A 237 -2.46 -0.17 -12.47
C LYS A 237 -0.96 -0.04 -12.32
N TYR A 238 -0.29 0.38 -13.39
CA TYR A 238 1.14 0.62 -13.37
C TYR A 238 1.51 1.85 -12.52
N LEU A 239 0.73 2.92 -12.61
CA LEU A 239 0.97 4.15 -11.86
C LEU A 239 0.65 4.02 -10.36
N TYR A 240 -0.34 3.20 -9.99
CA TYR A 240 -0.82 3.10 -8.61
C TYR A 240 -0.93 1.66 -8.10
N PRO A 241 0.09 0.80 -8.22
CA PRO A 241 -0.03 -0.62 -7.89
C PRO A 241 -0.68 -0.84 -6.53
N SER A 242 -1.64 -1.76 -6.44
CA SER A 242 -2.23 -2.13 -5.16
C SER A 242 -1.15 -2.68 -4.24
N TYR A 243 -1.18 -2.31 -2.96
CA TYR A 243 -0.32 -2.99 -1.98
C TYR A 243 -0.70 -4.45 -1.92
N ARG A 244 0.29 -5.32 -2.09
CA ARG A 244 0.09 -6.75 -1.90
C ARG A 244 -0.25 -6.99 -0.44
N ASP A 245 -1.34 -7.71 -0.21
CA ASP A 245 -1.73 -8.07 1.15
C ASP A 245 -0.77 -9.12 1.71
N ILE A 246 -0.52 -9.07 3.01
CA ILE A 246 0.30 -10.07 3.71
C ILE A 246 -0.57 -10.82 4.71
N ALA A 247 -0.14 -12.01 5.11
CA ALA A 247 -0.68 -12.61 6.31
C ALA A 247 0.19 -12.15 7.49
N CYS A 248 -0.42 -11.57 8.52
CA CYS A 248 0.26 -11.19 9.74
C CYS A 248 -0.63 -11.51 10.94
N PHE A 249 -0.12 -12.26 11.91
CA PHE A 249 -0.90 -12.70 13.06
C PHE A 249 0.01 -13.09 14.23
N THR A 250 -0.55 -13.10 15.44
CA THR A 250 0.13 -13.59 16.65
C THR A 250 -0.33 -15.02 16.92
N MET A 251 0.59 -15.86 17.39
CA MET A 251 0.35 -17.22 17.84
C MET A 251 0.80 -17.33 19.29
N ALA A 252 -0.13 -17.54 20.21
CA ALA A 252 0.19 -17.92 21.57
C ALA A 252 0.35 -19.45 21.67
N ALA A 253 1.17 -19.92 22.60
CA ALA A 253 1.37 -21.36 22.80
C ALA A 253 0.05 -22.08 23.09
N CYS A 254 -0.90 -21.43 23.78
CA CYS A 254 -2.24 -21.96 24.05
C CYS A 254 -3.13 -22.13 22.82
N ASP A 255 -2.76 -21.52 21.69
CA ASP A 255 -3.47 -21.70 20.42
C ASP A 255 -3.01 -22.95 19.68
N LEU A 256 -1.96 -23.64 20.17
CA LEU A 256 -1.39 -24.85 19.58
C LEU A 256 -2.03 -26.11 20.17
N ASP A 257 -2.10 -27.16 19.35
CA ASP A 257 -2.82 -28.39 19.71
C ASP A 257 -2.25 -29.04 20.99
N GLY A 258 -3.09 -29.21 22.01
CA GLY A 258 -2.74 -29.89 23.26
C GLY A 258 -1.90 -29.07 24.24
N PHE A 259 -1.75 -27.76 24.03
CA PHE A 259 -1.20 -26.87 25.04
C PHE A 259 -2.29 -26.45 26.05
N VAL A 260 -1.95 -26.43 27.34
CA VAL A 260 -2.86 -25.97 28.41
C VAL A 260 -2.20 -24.82 29.16
N VAL A 261 -2.91 -23.70 29.27
CA VAL A 261 -2.41 -22.49 29.95
C VAL A 261 -2.05 -22.81 31.40
N GLY A 262 -0.86 -22.41 31.83
CA GLY A 262 -0.37 -22.61 33.20
C GLY A 262 0.07 -24.05 33.50
N GLN A 263 -0.07 -24.98 32.56
CA GLN A 263 0.50 -26.31 32.70
C GLN A 263 1.97 -26.30 32.28
N LYS A 264 2.82 -26.95 33.07
CA LYS A 264 4.20 -27.23 32.68
C LYS A 264 4.22 -28.19 31.50
N VAL A 265 4.72 -27.74 30.36
CA VAL A 265 4.92 -28.59 29.18
C VAL A 265 6.40 -28.94 29.10
N ASN A 266 6.75 -30.15 29.51
CA ASN A 266 8.12 -30.66 29.40
C ASN A 266 8.24 -31.52 28.15
N ASN A 267 9.30 -31.29 27.37
CA ASN A 267 9.68 -32.13 26.24
C ASN A 267 8.65 -32.24 25.09
N VAL A 268 8.01 -31.13 24.70
CA VAL A 268 7.05 -31.15 23.58
C VAL A 268 7.12 -29.89 22.71
N ILE A 269 7.18 -30.10 21.40
CA ILE A 269 6.88 -29.10 20.38
C ILE A 269 5.42 -29.28 19.96
N ARG A 270 4.60 -28.26 20.20
CA ARG A 270 3.20 -28.22 19.77
C ARG A 270 3.11 -27.56 18.39
N SER A 271 2.06 -27.89 17.66
CA SER A 271 1.92 -27.41 16.29
C SER A 271 0.49 -26.98 15.96
N LYS A 272 0.34 -26.17 14.91
CA LYS A 272 -0.94 -25.79 14.32
C LYS A 272 -0.78 -25.51 12.84
N TYR A 273 -1.68 -26.06 12.04
CA TYR A 273 -1.75 -25.72 10.62
C TYR A 273 -2.45 -24.37 10.44
N VAL A 274 -1.86 -23.50 9.62
CA VAL A 274 -2.42 -22.20 9.27
C VAL A 274 -2.74 -22.20 7.77
N ALA A 275 -4.03 -22.14 7.45
CA ALA A 275 -4.52 -22.08 6.08
C ALA A 275 -4.46 -20.64 5.55
N VAL A 276 -3.37 -20.31 4.85
CA VAL A 276 -3.13 -18.99 4.25
C VAL A 276 -2.49 -19.14 2.87
N SER A 277 -2.88 -18.31 1.90
CA SER A 277 -2.27 -18.34 0.57
C SER A 277 -0.88 -17.70 0.51
N LYS A 278 -0.57 -16.84 1.49
CA LYS A 278 0.72 -16.17 1.65
C LYS A 278 1.72 -17.14 2.26
N THR A 279 2.52 -17.77 1.42
CA THR A 279 3.39 -18.90 1.81
C THR A 279 4.88 -18.64 1.58
N TYR A 280 5.26 -17.45 1.11
CA TYR A 280 6.65 -17.06 0.86
C TYR A 280 7.16 -16.09 1.94
N ASN A 281 8.48 -15.95 2.06
CA ASN A 281 9.14 -15.08 3.05
C ASN A 281 8.55 -15.19 4.46
N ILE A 282 8.35 -16.43 4.94
CA ILE A 282 7.68 -16.70 6.23
C ILE A 282 8.63 -16.34 7.38
N CYS A 283 8.25 -15.34 8.15
CA CYS A 283 9.00 -14.77 9.25
C CYS A 283 8.26 -15.02 10.57
N GLY A 284 8.86 -15.81 11.46
CA GLY A 284 8.39 -15.95 12.84
C GLY A 284 9.28 -15.11 13.76
N ALA A 285 8.74 -14.61 14.86
CA ALA A 285 9.50 -13.86 15.86
C ALA A 285 8.96 -14.12 17.25
N LEU A 286 9.81 -14.43 18.21
CA LEU A 286 9.40 -14.57 19.61
C LEU A 286 9.02 -13.20 20.18
N SER A 287 7.85 -13.11 20.81
CA SER A 287 7.36 -11.88 21.47
C SER A 287 7.06 -12.06 22.95
N ARG A 288 6.91 -13.30 23.43
CA ARG A 288 6.75 -13.64 24.85
C ARG A 288 7.45 -14.94 25.18
N ILE A 289 8.09 -14.98 26.34
CA ILE A 289 8.72 -16.17 26.93
C ILE A 289 8.29 -16.26 28.39
N ASP A 290 7.81 -17.43 28.83
CA ASP A 290 7.44 -17.75 30.22
C ASP A 290 7.99 -19.15 30.58
N MET A 291 9.12 -19.19 31.28
CA MET A 291 9.81 -20.43 31.63
C MET A 291 10.22 -20.49 33.10
N GLY A 292 10.16 -21.69 33.67
CA GLY A 292 10.63 -21.98 35.02
C GLY A 292 12.16 -22.12 35.12
N LEU A 293 12.63 -22.33 36.35
CA LEU A 293 14.06 -22.40 36.70
C LEU A 293 14.64 -23.81 36.78
N ASN A 294 13.78 -24.83 36.71
CA ASN A 294 14.21 -26.19 37.08
C ASN A 294 15.06 -26.87 36.01
N GLY A 295 15.14 -26.31 34.80
CA GLY A 295 15.94 -26.79 33.70
C GLY A 295 16.54 -25.65 32.88
N ASP A 296 17.37 -26.02 31.91
CA ASP A 296 17.91 -25.10 30.91
C ASP A 296 16.79 -24.38 30.16
N PHE A 297 17.09 -23.18 29.65
CA PHE A 297 16.12 -22.37 28.95
C PHE A 297 16.13 -22.73 27.46
N ARG A 298 15.14 -23.49 26.99
CA ARG A 298 15.07 -23.95 25.60
C ARG A 298 13.71 -23.71 24.96
N LEU A 299 13.68 -22.90 23.91
CA LEU A 299 12.48 -22.59 23.13
C LEU A 299 12.78 -22.72 21.65
N ALA A 300 11.88 -23.36 20.90
CA ALA A 300 11.93 -23.37 19.45
C ALA A 300 10.63 -22.79 18.89
N THR A 301 10.73 -22.00 17.83
CA THR A 301 9.59 -21.51 17.04
C THR A 301 9.95 -21.52 15.55
N PHE A 302 9.33 -22.43 14.79
CA PHE A 302 9.67 -22.64 13.38
C PHE A 302 8.48 -23.15 12.55
N ALA A 303 8.58 -22.98 11.24
CA ALA A 303 7.56 -23.38 10.27
C ALA A 303 7.94 -24.69 9.57
N THR A 304 6.98 -25.58 9.33
CA THR A 304 7.13 -26.84 8.57
C THR A 304 5.94 -27.07 7.63
N ASP A 305 5.98 -28.16 6.88
CA ASP A 305 4.84 -28.69 6.11
C ASP A 305 4.19 -27.68 5.16
N PHE A 306 5.05 -26.99 4.41
CA PHE A 306 4.64 -25.96 3.47
C PHE A 306 3.82 -26.55 2.33
N GLN A 307 2.61 -26.03 2.17
CA GLN A 307 1.75 -26.23 1.00
C GLN A 307 1.64 -24.89 0.27
N TRP A 308 2.48 -24.70 -0.74
CA TRP A 308 2.57 -23.43 -1.48
C TRP A 308 1.19 -22.99 -1.98
N GLY A 309 0.85 -21.74 -1.67
CA GLY A 309 -0.45 -21.13 -1.97
C GLY A 309 -1.62 -21.59 -1.09
N LYS A 310 -1.43 -22.49 -0.12
CA LYS A 310 -2.50 -23.07 0.72
C LYS A 310 -2.28 -22.93 2.22
N GLY A 311 -1.05 -23.03 2.69
CA GLY A 311 -0.74 -22.91 4.11
C GLY A 311 0.53 -23.61 4.53
N TRP A 312 0.77 -23.62 5.83
CA TRP A 312 1.97 -24.19 6.45
C TRP A 312 1.71 -24.41 7.95
N ARG A 313 2.59 -25.17 8.62
CA ARG A 313 2.46 -25.51 10.03
C ARG A 313 3.40 -24.66 10.88
N ILE A 314 2.86 -24.04 11.92
CA ILE A 314 3.63 -23.41 12.99
C ILE A 314 3.95 -24.46 14.03
N ASN A 315 5.19 -24.49 14.50
CA ASN A 315 5.66 -25.31 15.59
C ASN A 315 6.25 -24.41 16.65
N GLN A 316 5.87 -24.62 17.91
CA GLN A 316 6.48 -23.95 19.05
C GLN A 316 6.46 -24.83 20.29
N GLY A 317 7.55 -24.82 21.05
CA GLY A 317 7.65 -25.54 22.31
C GLY A 317 9.06 -25.66 22.84
N SER A 318 9.22 -26.47 23.88
CA SER A 318 10.48 -26.69 24.60
C SER A 318 10.88 -28.17 24.54
N TRP A 319 12.12 -28.48 24.93
CA TRP A 319 12.62 -29.86 25.00
C TRP A 319 13.40 -30.15 26.27
N SER A 320 13.64 -31.44 26.53
CA SER A 320 14.38 -31.95 27.69
C SER A 320 13.76 -31.51 29.03
N ASP A 321 14.56 -30.96 29.95
CA ASP A 321 14.18 -30.56 31.32
C ASP A 321 13.58 -29.14 31.41
N THR A 322 13.35 -28.47 30.28
CA THR A 322 12.79 -27.11 30.25
C THR A 322 11.33 -27.09 30.72
N GLU A 323 11.03 -26.25 31.72
CA GLU A 323 9.66 -25.99 32.15
C GLU A 323 9.07 -24.79 31.39
N LEU A 324 8.27 -25.04 30.34
CA LEU A 324 7.58 -23.99 29.60
C LEU A 324 6.16 -23.78 30.15
N PHE A 325 5.85 -22.55 30.57
CA PHE A 325 4.50 -22.13 31.00
C PHE A 325 3.73 -21.43 29.88
N GLY A 326 4.44 -20.78 28.96
CA GLY A 326 3.85 -20.05 27.84
C GLY A 326 4.89 -19.40 26.95
N ALA A 327 4.51 -19.18 25.69
CA ALA A 327 5.30 -18.41 24.73
C ALA A 327 4.35 -17.78 23.72
N ASN A 328 4.75 -16.65 23.12
CA ASN A 328 4.05 -16.07 21.99
C ASN A 328 5.05 -15.84 20.85
N SER A 329 4.54 -15.94 19.63
CA SER A 329 5.27 -15.57 18.43
C SER A 329 4.42 -14.75 17.49
N VAL A 330 5.03 -13.79 16.80
CA VAL A 330 4.38 -13.01 15.75
C VAL A 330 4.88 -13.50 14.42
N TRP A 331 3.94 -13.78 13.52
CA TRP A 331 4.22 -14.33 12.20
C TRP A 331 3.78 -13.37 11.13
N MET A 332 4.61 -13.26 10.09
CA MET A 332 4.20 -12.67 8.82
C MET A 332 4.64 -13.54 7.65
N SER A 333 3.85 -13.53 6.58
CA SER A 333 4.16 -14.21 5.33
C SER A 333 3.57 -13.49 4.13
N PHE A 334 4.16 -13.75 2.97
CA PHE A 334 3.96 -12.98 1.73
C PHE A 334 3.50 -13.89 0.59
N GLU A 335 2.98 -13.26 -0.46
CA GLU A 335 2.68 -13.95 -1.71
C GLU A 335 3.96 -14.23 -2.50
N GLU A 336 3.87 -15.16 -3.46
CA GLU A 336 4.97 -15.41 -4.39
C GLU A 336 5.32 -14.15 -5.17
N GLY A 337 6.62 -13.87 -5.30
CA GLY A 337 7.12 -12.71 -6.02
C GLY A 337 6.81 -11.36 -5.36
N ASP A 338 6.41 -11.33 -4.09
CA ASP A 338 6.43 -10.09 -3.31
C ASP A 338 7.89 -9.69 -3.05
N ASP A 339 8.31 -8.60 -3.68
CA ASP A 339 9.68 -8.14 -3.71
C ASP A 339 10.01 -7.06 -2.68
N ARG A 340 9.01 -6.57 -1.92
CA ARG A 340 9.16 -5.56 -0.88
C ARG A 340 10.16 -5.97 0.19
N ILE A 341 10.24 -7.27 0.48
CA ILE A 341 11.19 -7.82 1.46
C ILE A 341 12.00 -8.99 0.93
N GLN A 342 13.18 -9.16 1.51
CA GLN A 342 13.90 -10.43 1.55
C GLN A 342 13.96 -10.86 3.02
N ALA A 343 13.79 -12.15 3.28
CA ALA A 343 13.88 -12.69 4.62
C ALA A 343 14.58 -14.04 4.62
N GLY A 344 15.10 -14.40 5.78
CA GLY A 344 15.73 -15.69 5.99
C GLY A 344 15.95 -15.96 7.46
N ARG A 345 16.54 -17.12 7.73
CA ARG A 345 16.87 -17.57 9.08
C ARG A 345 18.29 -18.09 9.09
N LEU A 346 18.96 -17.90 10.22
CA LEU A 346 20.27 -18.49 10.45
C LEU A 346 20.35 -18.96 11.89
N CYS A 347 20.98 -20.11 12.07
CA CYS A 347 21.19 -20.76 13.34
C CYS A 347 22.70 -20.79 13.67
N THR A 348 23.07 -20.58 14.93
CA THR A 348 24.48 -20.61 15.36
C THR A 348 25.13 -21.96 15.11
N VAL A 349 24.37 -23.05 15.19
CA VAL A 349 24.85 -24.41 14.85
C VAL A 349 25.28 -24.50 13.39
N ASP A 350 24.57 -23.84 12.46
CA ASP A 350 24.94 -23.84 11.04
C ASP A 350 26.27 -23.12 10.80
N ILE A 351 26.49 -22.00 11.51
CA ILE A 351 27.77 -21.27 11.46
C ILE A 351 28.92 -22.16 11.95
N LEU A 352 28.74 -22.85 13.08
CA LEU A 352 29.77 -23.72 13.66
C LEU A 352 30.09 -24.92 12.75
N LYS A 353 29.06 -25.53 12.15
CA LYS A 353 29.23 -26.63 11.18
C LYS A 353 30.02 -26.17 9.95
N GLU A 354 29.70 -25.00 9.39
CA GLU A 354 30.42 -24.43 8.26
C GLU A 354 31.88 -24.11 8.59
N GLN A 355 32.15 -23.66 9.82
CA GLN A 355 33.50 -23.40 10.32
C GLN A 355 34.25 -24.69 10.71
N GLN A 356 33.68 -25.88 10.46
CA GLN A 356 34.23 -27.19 10.82
C GLN A 356 34.57 -27.31 12.32
N ARG A 357 33.85 -26.56 13.18
CA ARG A 357 33.94 -26.70 14.63
C ARG A 357 32.99 -27.83 15.03
N VAL A 358 33.53 -29.00 15.36
CA VAL A 358 32.76 -30.18 15.79
C VAL A 358 31.84 -29.79 16.96
N GLN A 359 30.57 -30.21 16.90
CA GLN A 359 29.64 -30.05 18.02
C GLN A 359 30.21 -30.82 19.23
N ASP A 360 30.64 -30.06 20.25
CA ASP A 360 30.99 -30.42 21.64
C ASP A 360 32.48 -30.77 21.95
N PRO A 361 33.16 -30.29 23.04
CA PRO A 361 32.76 -29.48 24.19
C PRO A 361 33.76 -28.34 24.54
N SER A 362 33.44 -27.12 24.17
CA SER A 362 33.30 -26.08 25.19
C SER A 362 32.41 -25.05 24.56
N ILE A 363 31.14 -25.05 24.98
CA ILE A 363 30.30 -23.88 24.87
C ILE A 363 31.12 -22.78 25.51
N THR A 364 31.80 -22.00 24.67
CA THR A 364 32.69 -20.96 25.16
C THR A 364 31.75 -19.95 25.78
N PRO A 365 31.79 -19.77 27.11
CA PRO A 365 30.90 -18.80 27.74
C PRO A 365 31.10 -17.44 27.08
N GLY A 366 30.01 -16.75 26.73
CA GLY A 366 30.07 -15.46 26.04
C GLY A 366 30.54 -15.54 24.58
N MET A 367 30.35 -16.68 23.91
CA MET A 367 30.70 -16.83 22.50
C MET A 367 29.89 -15.87 21.63
N LYS A 368 30.61 -15.11 20.80
CA LYS A 368 30.04 -14.26 19.75
C LYS A 368 30.24 -14.92 18.39
N LEU A 369 29.16 -15.10 17.64
CA LEU A 369 29.20 -15.66 16.30
C LEU A 369 28.61 -14.66 15.31
N SER A 370 29.14 -14.65 14.10
CA SER A 370 28.59 -13.84 13.03
C SER A 370 28.74 -14.52 11.68
N LYS A 371 27.89 -14.14 10.73
CA LYS A 371 27.98 -14.61 9.34
C LYS A 371 27.51 -13.53 8.39
N ARG A 372 28.24 -13.37 7.29
CA ARG A 372 27.81 -12.57 6.14
C ARG A 372 26.66 -13.29 5.44
N ILE A 373 25.52 -12.61 5.34
CA ILE A 373 24.38 -13.02 4.51
C ILE A 373 24.46 -12.26 3.19
N VAL A 374 24.38 -13.00 2.09
CA VAL A 374 24.26 -12.44 0.74
C VAL A 374 22.78 -12.42 0.37
N PHE A 375 22.28 -11.28 -0.09
CA PHE A 375 20.92 -11.17 -0.59
C PHE A 375 20.76 -12.00 -1.87
N SER A 376 19.60 -12.66 -2.02
CA SER A 376 19.32 -13.41 -3.26
C SER A 376 19.18 -12.48 -4.46
N ARG A 377 18.78 -11.23 -4.21
CA ARG A 377 18.81 -10.13 -5.15
C ARG A 377 19.46 -8.90 -4.52
N PRO A 378 20.43 -8.24 -5.17
CA PRO A 378 21.01 -7.02 -4.63
C PRO A 378 19.97 -5.90 -4.62
N TYR A 379 20.07 -5.01 -3.64
CA TYR A 379 19.29 -3.77 -3.59
C TYR A 379 19.95 -2.67 -4.41
N ARG A 380 19.16 -1.69 -4.83
CA ARG A 380 19.67 -0.49 -5.53
C ARG A 380 20.43 0.46 -4.59
N ILE A 381 20.01 0.49 -3.33
CA ILE A 381 20.58 1.27 -2.23
C ILE A 381 20.64 0.31 -1.04
N ALA A 382 21.67 0.43 -0.19
CA ALA A 382 21.78 -0.36 1.04
C ALA A 382 20.41 -0.42 1.78
N PRO A 383 19.85 -1.62 2.01
CA PRO A 383 18.54 -1.79 2.62
C PRO A 383 18.58 -1.52 4.12
N LYS A 384 17.40 -1.51 4.75
CA LYS A 384 17.32 -1.66 6.20
C LYS A 384 17.19 -3.13 6.54
N VAL A 385 17.92 -3.58 7.56
CA VAL A 385 17.91 -4.97 8.03
C VAL A 385 17.68 -5.03 9.53
N ILE A 386 16.67 -5.80 9.92
CA ILE A 386 16.43 -6.16 11.32
C ILE A 386 16.53 -7.66 11.53
N ALA A 387 16.86 -8.05 12.76
CA ALA A 387 16.93 -9.44 13.20
C ALA A 387 16.23 -9.59 14.55
N VAL A 388 15.54 -10.71 14.73
CA VAL A 388 14.82 -11.08 15.95
C VAL A 388 14.99 -12.56 16.23
N LEU A 389 14.81 -12.96 17.48
CA LEU A 389 14.94 -14.34 17.94
C LEU A 389 13.76 -15.20 17.50
N ASN A 390 14.06 -16.44 17.12
CA ASN A 390 13.09 -17.50 16.85
C ASN A 390 13.22 -18.67 17.81
N ASP A 391 14.45 -19.05 18.09
CA ASP A 391 14.76 -20.15 18.99
C ASP A 391 16.03 -19.85 19.79
N PHE A 392 16.15 -20.52 20.93
CA PHE A 392 17.35 -20.51 21.73
C PHE A 392 17.43 -21.73 22.64
N ALA A 393 18.65 -22.05 23.06
CA ALA A 393 18.94 -23.02 24.09
C ALA A 393 20.12 -22.53 24.93
N TYR A 394 19.88 -22.28 26.22
CA TYR A 394 20.86 -21.78 27.17
C TYR A 394 20.96 -22.65 28.41
N ASP A 395 22.17 -22.71 28.97
CA ASP A 395 22.43 -23.30 30.27
C ASP A 395 21.78 -22.48 31.39
N LYS A 396 21.11 -23.14 32.33
CA LYS A 396 20.46 -22.46 33.46
C LYS A 396 21.44 -21.92 34.51
N ALA A 397 22.66 -22.44 34.59
CA ALA A 397 23.59 -22.07 35.66
C ALA A 397 24.15 -20.65 35.49
N GLN A 398 23.91 -20.02 34.33
CA GLN A 398 24.34 -18.67 34.01
C GLN A 398 23.14 -17.82 33.58
N ASN A 399 23.23 -16.50 33.77
CA ASN A 399 22.22 -15.57 33.24
C ASN A 399 22.13 -15.75 31.72
N PRO A 400 20.91 -15.87 31.15
CA PRO A 400 20.77 -15.93 29.71
C PRO A 400 20.89 -14.49 29.15
N ARG A 401 21.98 -14.24 28.41
CA ARG A 401 22.29 -12.96 27.79
C ARG A 401 22.53 -13.13 26.30
N MET A 402 21.72 -12.46 25.49
CA MET A 402 21.78 -12.58 24.04
C MET A 402 21.45 -11.28 23.35
N ASP A 403 22.14 -10.99 22.25
CA ASP A 403 21.79 -9.94 21.30
C ASP A 403 21.91 -10.48 19.86
N VAL A 404 20.85 -10.33 19.05
CA VAL A 404 20.87 -10.61 17.62
C VAL A 404 20.65 -9.34 16.82
N TYR A 405 21.56 -9.05 15.91
CA TYR A 405 21.50 -7.82 15.13
C TYR A 405 22.24 -7.94 13.80
N ALA A 406 21.85 -7.08 12.85
CA ALA A 406 22.56 -6.89 11.60
C ALA A 406 23.42 -5.63 11.65
N ASN A 407 24.60 -5.68 11.03
CA ASN A 407 25.47 -4.53 10.71
C ASN A 407 26.14 -4.73 9.33
N ASP A 408 27.09 -3.86 8.98
CA ASP A 408 27.85 -3.89 7.71
C ASP A 408 26.94 -4.01 6.48
N ILE A 409 25.80 -3.32 6.50
CA ILE A 409 24.76 -3.47 5.49
C ILE A 409 25.18 -2.72 4.22
N ASP A 410 25.24 -3.43 3.10
CA ASP A 410 25.46 -2.87 1.77
C ASP A 410 24.39 -3.39 0.80
N GLU A 411 24.49 -3.02 -0.48
CA GLU A 411 23.53 -3.43 -1.52
C GLU A 411 23.46 -4.95 -1.72
N LYS A 412 24.52 -5.68 -1.36
CA LYS A 412 24.70 -7.11 -1.67
C LYS A 412 24.45 -8.00 -0.46
N GLY A 413 24.53 -7.47 0.75
CA GLY A 413 24.35 -8.25 1.96
C GLY A 413 24.44 -7.47 3.25
N PHE A 414 24.55 -8.22 4.33
CA PHE A 414 24.78 -7.72 5.69
C PHE A 414 25.47 -8.78 6.53
N THR A 415 26.05 -8.40 7.67
CA THR A 415 26.58 -9.37 8.63
C THR A 415 25.59 -9.54 9.77
N LEU A 416 25.16 -10.78 10.02
CA LEU A 416 24.26 -11.14 11.12
C LEU A 416 25.08 -11.60 12.32
N HIS A 417 24.83 -11.01 13.49
CA HIS A 417 25.52 -11.30 14.74
C HIS A 417 24.63 -12.05 15.73
N PHE A 418 25.28 -12.90 16.51
CA PHE A 418 24.76 -13.70 17.61
C PHE A 418 25.70 -13.53 18.80
N ASP A 419 25.42 -12.54 19.64
CA ASP A 419 26.30 -12.18 20.75
C ASP A 419 25.75 -12.75 22.06
N ALA A 420 26.28 -13.88 22.51
CA ALA A 420 26.17 -14.26 23.92
C ALA A 420 27.16 -13.42 24.74
N GLU A 421 26.75 -12.97 25.93
CA GLU A 421 27.58 -12.09 26.76
C GLU A 421 28.13 -12.82 28.01
N PHE A 422 29.31 -12.40 28.47
CA PHE A 422 29.95 -12.86 29.70
C PHE A 422 30.10 -14.39 29.81
N ASP A 423 29.42 -15.00 30.79
CA ASP A 423 29.45 -16.41 31.10
C ASP A 423 28.28 -17.18 30.48
N THR A 424 27.43 -16.53 29.68
CA THR A 424 26.27 -17.20 29.07
C THR A 424 26.74 -18.34 28.17
N LYS A 425 26.28 -19.55 28.50
CA LYS A 425 26.52 -20.75 27.71
C LYS A 425 25.36 -20.97 26.74
N ASN A 426 25.61 -20.65 25.47
CA ASN A 426 24.68 -20.80 24.36
C ASN A 426 24.90 -22.13 23.62
N TYR A 427 23.93 -23.05 23.71
CA TYR A 427 23.92 -24.30 22.95
C TYR A 427 23.46 -24.08 21.51
N ASN A 428 22.44 -23.22 21.33
CA ASN A 428 21.86 -22.89 20.04
C ASN A 428 21.12 -21.54 20.10
N THR A 429 21.14 -20.78 19.00
CA THR A 429 20.23 -19.65 18.78
C THR A 429 19.97 -19.46 17.30
N MET A 430 18.72 -19.20 16.96
CA MET A 430 18.29 -18.86 15.61
C MET A 430 17.64 -17.48 15.60
N ALA A 431 17.99 -16.72 14.57
CA ALA A 431 17.38 -15.44 14.28
C ALA A 431 16.66 -15.50 12.93
N THR A 432 15.49 -14.88 12.85
CA THR A 432 14.90 -14.45 11.59
C THR A 432 15.40 -13.05 11.28
N TRP A 433 15.85 -12.82 10.05
CA TRP A 433 16.18 -11.51 9.54
C TRP A 433 15.21 -11.08 8.45
N VAL A 434 14.96 -9.78 8.37
CA VAL A 434 14.14 -9.16 7.34
C VAL A 434 14.87 -7.94 6.79
N ALA A 435 14.97 -7.87 5.47
CA ALA A 435 15.56 -6.78 4.73
C ALA A 435 14.51 -6.14 3.80
N HIS A 436 14.48 -4.81 3.75
CA HIS A 436 13.64 -4.05 2.82
C HIS A 436 14.39 -2.85 2.27
N ALA A 437 14.00 -2.37 1.08
CA ALA A 437 14.64 -1.21 0.49
C ALA A 437 14.45 0.02 1.40
N SER A 438 15.51 0.81 1.57
CA SER A 438 15.51 1.97 2.48
C SER A 438 14.59 3.10 2.01
N ASP A 439 14.30 3.13 0.71
CA ASP A 439 13.44 4.10 0.03
C ASP A 439 12.03 3.56 -0.28
N ASP A 440 11.69 2.34 0.17
CA ASP A 440 10.34 1.80 0.00
C ASP A 440 9.33 2.62 0.82
N PRO A 441 8.32 3.27 0.21
CA PRO A 441 7.35 4.08 0.94
C PRO A 441 6.38 3.23 1.78
N THR A 442 6.32 1.93 1.54
CA THR A 442 5.33 0.99 2.08
C THR A 442 5.83 0.19 3.29
N VAL A 443 7.15 0.24 3.57
CA VAL A 443 7.78 -0.51 4.65
C VAL A 443 8.63 0.41 5.53
N ARG A 444 8.48 0.25 6.85
CA ARG A 444 9.39 0.84 7.84
C ARG A 444 9.87 -0.26 8.78
N SER A 445 11.05 -0.08 9.35
CA SER A 445 11.54 -0.94 10.43
C SER A 445 12.28 -0.12 11.46
N GLY A 446 12.41 -0.69 12.66
CA GLY A 446 13.10 -0.05 13.76
C GLY A 446 13.46 -1.02 14.87
N ARG A 447 14.20 -0.52 15.85
CA ARG A 447 14.63 -1.26 17.03
C ARG A 447 14.20 -0.52 18.29
N PHE A 448 13.91 -1.28 19.33
CA PHE A 448 13.64 -0.79 20.66
C PHE A 448 14.77 -1.20 21.59
N ASP A 449 15.27 -0.25 22.38
CA ASP A 449 16.08 -0.54 23.55
C ASP A 449 15.29 -0.15 24.80
N PHE A 450 14.77 -1.18 25.48
CA PHE A 450 13.97 -1.02 26.69
C PHE A 450 14.85 -0.79 27.93
N GLY A 451 16.18 -0.90 27.83
CA GLY A 451 17.09 -0.77 28.97
C GLY A 451 16.84 -1.83 30.04
N SER A 452 17.02 -1.45 31.30
CA SER A 452 16.76 -2.28 32.49
C SER A 452 15.42 -1.93 33.14
N GLY A 453 14.77 -2.90 33.78
CA GLY A 453 13.59 -2.67 34.61
C GLY A 453 12.61 -3.83 34.60
N ASP A 454 11.36 -3.54 34.97
CA ASP A 454 10.24 -4.47 34.96
C ASP A 454 9.18 -4.11 33.90
N GLN A 455 9.01 -2.80 33.64
CA GLN A 455 8.17 -2.25 32.59
C GLN A 455 8.84 -1.05 31.95
N SER A 456 8.96 -1.05 30.63
CA SER A 456 9.68 -0.01 29.90
C SER A 456 8.96 0.32 28.60
N PRO A 457 8.17 1.40 28.56
CA PRO A 457 7.57 1.88 27.32
C PRO A 457 8.62 2.58 26.45
N ARG A 458 8.54 2.39 25.13
CA ARG A 458 9.40 3.04 24.14
C ARG A 458 8.62 3.40 22.89
N THR A 459 8.97 4.55 22.32
CA THR A 459 8.49 4.99 21.02
C THR A 459 9.65 4.98 20.04
N CYS A 460 9.45 4.39 18.86
CA CYS A 460 10.38 4.47 17.75
C CYS A 460 9.73 5.28 16.63
N THR A 461 10.33 6.42 16.30
CA THR A 461 9.90 7.28 15.19
C THR A 461 10.55 6.83 13.88
N PHE A 462 9.78 6.78 12.81
CA PHE A 462 10.30 6.46 11.48
C PHE A 462 11.21 7.59 10.99
N GLU A 463 12.32 7.25 10.31
CA GLU A 463 13.18 8.23 9.62
C GLU A 463 12.43 9.03 8.54
N GLY A 464 11.29 8.52 8.07
CA GLY A 464 10.33 9.25 7.27
C GLY A 464 8.92 8.75 7.54
N ALA A 465 7.95 9.64 7.58
CA ALA A 465 6.55 9.25 7.73
C ALA A 465 6.15 8.30 6.59
N MET A 466 5.23 7.39 6.90
CA MET A 466 4.45 6.67 5.90
C MET A 466 3.28 7.56 5.48
N ASP A 467 2.80 7.38 4.26
CA ASP A 467 1.71 8.19 3.71
C ASP A 467 0.37 7.91 4.42
N ALA A 468 0.22 6.72 5.00
CA ALA A 468 -0.87 6.38 5.90
C ALA A 468 -0.38 5.47 7.04
N ARG A 469 -1.25 5.21 8.01
CA ARG A 469 -0.95 4.33 9.14
C ARG A 469 -0.72 2.91 8.59
N PRO A 470 0.41 2.24 8.92
CA PRO A 470 0.65 0.89 8.46
C PRO A 470 -0.45 -0.08 8.93
N ARG A 471 -0.82 -1.02 8.06
CA ARG A 471 -1.87 -2.02 8.32
C ARG A 471 -1.38 -3.13 9.23
N TYR A 472 -0.08 -3.45 9.16
CA TYR A 472 0.52 -4.58 9.86
C TYR A 472 1.78 -4.17 10.60
N ILE A 473 1.97 -4.72 11.79
CA ILE A 473 3.21 -4.63 12.55
C ILE A 473 3.67 -6.06 12.88
N TRP A 474 4.82 -6.45 12.34
CA TRP A 474 5.54 -7.65 12.77
C TRP A 474 6.63 -7.22 13.75
N HIS A 475 6.78 -7.93 14.86
CA HIS A 475 7.76 -7.57 15.88
C HIS A 475 8.24 -8.78 16.67
N GLY A 476 9.38 -8.61 17.34
CA GLY A 476 9.87 -9.61 18.27
C GLY A 476 11.07 -9.15 19.07
N ILE A 477 11.48 -10.02 19.97
CA ILE A 477 12.62 -9.85 20.86
C ILE A 477 13.89 -10.00 20.03
N SER A 478 14.79 -9.03 20.12
CA SER A 478 16.11 -9.08 19.47
C SER A 478 17.25 -9.26 20.46
N GLY A 479 17.00 -9.08 21.76
CA GLY A 479 18.00 -9.36 22.77
C GLY A 479 17.47 -9.19 24.18
N PHE A 480 18.12 -9.82 25.13
CA PHE A 480 17.77 -9.76 26.54
C PHE A 480 18.95 -10.15 27.44
N ASP A 481 18.93 -9.65 28.68
CA ASP A 481 19.80 -10.06 29.80
C ASP A 481 18.92 -10.17 31.05
N LEU A 482 18.81 -11.39 31.57
CA LEU A 482 17.98 -11.71 32.72
C LEU A 482 18.75 -12.45 33.82
N PRO A 483 18.38 -12.25 35.09
CA PRO A 483 18.87 -13.09 36.18
C PRO A 483 18.38 -14.54 36.02
N ASN A 484 19.27 -15.51 36.22
CA ASN A 484 18.94 -16.94 36.15
C ASN A 484 18.38 -17.55 37.44
N HIS A 485 18.24 -16.77 38.50
CA HIS A 485 17.68 -17.23 39.78
C HIS A 485 16.19 -16.89 39.94
N VAL A 486 15.56 -16.37 38.89
CA VAL A 486 14.12 -16.11 38.78
C VAL A 486 13.58 -16.65 37.45
N PRO A 487 12.31 -17.06 37.36
CA PRO A 487 11.73 -17.54 36.11
C PRO A 487 11.98 -16.58 34.93
N LEU A 488 12.34 -17.13 33.77
CA LEU A 488 12.58 -16.35 32.56
C LEU A 488 11.24 -15.87 31.99
N ARG A 489 10.89 -14.63 32.29
CA ARG A 489 9.62 -14.01 31.91
C ARG A 489 9.85 -12.68 31.24
N ILE A 490 9.60 -12.61 29.95
CA ILE A 490 9.69 -11.35 29.19
C ILE A 490 8.65 -11.33 28.10
N GLN A 491 8.14 -10.14 27.83
CA GLN A 491 7.21 -9.89 26.75
C GLN A 491 7.48 -8.52 26.14
N MET A 492 7.42 -8.47 24.81
CA MET A 492 7.35 -7.25 24.05
C MET A 492 5.98 -7.17 23.39
N ASP A 493 5.25 -6.08 23.65
CA ASP A 493 4.00 -5.76 22.98
C ASP A 493 4.10 -4.47 22.20
N ILE A 494 3.37 -4.39 21.09
CA ILE A 494 3.05 -3.13 20.43
C ILE A 494 1.77 -2.58 21.06
N LYS A 495 1.85 -1.37 21.63
CA LYS A 495 0.71 -0.71 22.30
C LYS A 495 -0.03 0.27 21.38
N GLY A 496 0.65 0.79 20.36
CA GLY A 496 0.07 1.70 19.38
C GLY A 496 1.01 1.95 18.22
N TRP A 497 0.47 2.43 17.11
CA TRP A 497 1.28 2.93 16.00
C TRP A 497 0.50 3.95 15.18
N SER A 498 1.25 4.86 14.57
CA SER A 498 0.78 5.88 13.65
C SER A 498 1.50 5.75 12.31
N ASN A 499 1.27 6.68 11.39
CA ASN A 499 2.07 6.78 10.18
C ASN A 499 3.49 7.34 10.44
N ARG A 500 3.85 7.68 11.67
CA ARG A 500 5.15 8.26 12.04
C ARG A 500 5.92 7.45 13.08
N SER A 501 5.26 6.57 13.81
CA SER A 501 5.88 5.91 14.96
C SER A 501 5.21 4.58 15.32
N VAL A 502 5.95 3.78 16.07
CA VAL A 502 5.44 2.60 16.78
C VAL A 502 5.78 2.74 18.27
N ASP A 503 4.77 2.51 19.11
CA ASP A 503 4.88 2.48 20.56
C ASP A 503 4.86 1.04 21.04
N ALA A 504 5.87 0.67 21.82
CA ALA A 504 6.03 -0.66 22.37
C ALA A 504 6.22 -0.63 23.89
N LEU A 505 5.88 -1.74 24.54
CA LEU A 505 6.16 -1.99 25.95
C LEU A 505 6.97 -3.27 26.04
N GLY A 506 8.17 -3.16 26.61
CA GLY A 506 8.91 -4.30 27.08
C GLY A 506 8.68 -4.50 28.57
N TRP A 507 8.29 -5.69 28.98
CA TRP A 507 7.92 -5.92 30.38
C TRP A 507 8.08 -7.38 30.82
N THR A 508 8.02 -7.57 32.13
CA THR A 508 8.00 -8.86 32.81
C THR A 508 6.90 -8.92 33.87
N TRP A 509 6.53 -10.12 34.33
CA TRP A 509 5.50 -10.33 35.32
C TRP A 509 6.01 -11.17 36.50
N GLU A 510 5.43 -10.87 37.67
CA GLU A 510 5.86 -11.24 39.03
C GLU A 510 6.98 -10.38 39.64
N ARG A 511 6.82 -10.07 40.93
CA ARG A 511 7.62 -9.08 41.68
C ARG A 511 9.12 -9.38 41.75
N SER A 512 9.54 -10.60 41.45
CA SER A 512 10.94 -11.02 41.45
C SER A 512 11.59 -10.95 40.06
N SER A 513 10.81 -10.81 38.99
CA SER A 513 11.33 -10.80 37.63
C SER A 513 11.73 -9.38 37.23
N SER A 514 12.96 -9.19 36.75
CA SER A 514 13.43 -7.95 36.12
C SER A 514 14.42 -8.32 35.01
N PHE A 515 14.61 -7.43 34.04
CA PHE A 515 15.65 -7.56 33.03
C PHE A 515 16.72 -6.48 33.22
N PHE A 516 17.99 -6.84 33.05
CA PHE A 516 19.10 -5.89 33.02
C PHE A 516 19.18 -5.19 31.67
N LYS A 517 18.76 -5.87 30.61
CA LYS A 517 18.69 -5.37 29.23
C LYS A 517 17.53 -6.07 28.52
N PHE A 518 16.74 -5.32 27.77
CA PHE A 518 15.73 -5.90 26.89
C PHE A 518 15.64 -5.12 25.59
N LYS A 519 15.64 -5.83 24.46
CA LYS A 519 15.64 -5.26 23.12
C LYS A 519 14.61 -5.93 22.24
N GLY A 520 14.05 -5.13 21.35
CA GLY A 520 13.11 -5.59 20.34
C GLY A 520 13.39 -5.00 18.98
N ALA A 521 12.76 -5.54 17.95
CA ALA A 521 12.71 -4.95 16.63
C ALA A 521 11.33 -5.14 16.01
N PHE A 522 11.02 -4.34 14.99
CA PHE A 522 9.76 -4.41 14.27
C PHE A 522 9.90 -4.07 12.78
N VAL A 523 8.95 -4.58 11.98
CA VAL A 523 8.64 -4.12 10.63
C VAL A 523 7.18 -3.66 10.60
N ALA A 524 6.94 -2.46 10.06
CA ALA A 524 5.64 -1.89 9.81
C ALA A 524 5.37 -1.88 8.29
N LEU A 525 4.21 -2.40 7.88
CA LEU A 525 3.85 -2.58 6.46
C LEU A 525 2.49 -1.95 6.13
N MET A 526 2.41 -1.29 4.97
CA MET A 526 1.18 -0.74 4.39
C MET A 526 0.23 -1.78 3.82
#